data_AF-A0A1T3FKV5-F1
#
_entry.id   AF-A0A1T3FKV5-F1
#
_cell.length_a   1.000
_cell.length_b   1.000
_cell.length_c   1.000
_cell.angle_alpha   90.00
_cell.angle_beta   90.00
_cell.angle_gamma   90.00
#
_symmetry.space_group_name_H-M   'P 1'
#
loop_
_entity.id
_entity.type
_entity.pdbx_description
1 polymer ?
#
loop_
_entity_poly.entity_id
_entity_poly.type
_entity_poly.pdbx_seq_one_letter_code
_entity_poly.pdbx_strand_id
1 'polypeptide(L)'
;MSKITAKHFLNTNLKPYLINKEKHYSIYISLVAYRKNTKVKSITFDEYYSEDTFNDIINSVDEYDINLIENEISIITLITELTVSVLKEFDTAFITAYFKFSSIINVDSYLEYDKYLQEKGGNINDVSGIIDRLEKFEDFFKIVESVEVVHDWSYRIEKEIKDITFVDWLKPKFSGMSIFDFFNKENQTKLMNYTSEKIESPLNNDFIFEYNKAIFINSLNRFSNYISKTKNEYLIEKYNTVFMDSYNAKKLFRWKPIN
;
A
#
# COMPACT_ATOMS: atom_id res chain seq x y z
N MET A 1 1.31 -12.67 -16.60
CA MET A 1 2.40 -12.01 -15.84
C MET A 1 3.48 -13.03 -15.51
N SER A 2 4.76 -12.62 -15.42
CA SER A 2 5.82 -13.51 -14.93
C SER A 2 5.53 -13.87 -13.47
N LYS A 3 5.73 -15.14 -13.08
CA LYS A 3 5.51 -15.60 -11.70
C LYS A 3 6.45 -14.84 -10.75
N ILE A 4 5.87 -14.21 -9.74
CA ILE A 4 6.59 -13.65 -8.59
C ILE A 4 6.62 -14.74 -7.51
N THR A 5 7.78 -14.96 -6.92
CA THR A 5 7.93 -15.89 -5.78
C THR A 5 8.73 -15.20 -4.68
N ALA A 6 8.25 -15.32 -3.45
CA ALA A 6 8.93 -14.85 -2.26
C ALA A 6 9.05 -15.99 -1.25
N LYS A 7 10.20 -16.07 -0.56
CA LYS A 7 10.43 -17.06 0.50
C LYS A 7 11.38 -16.50 1.55
N HIS A 8 11.08 -16.68 2.83
CA HIS A 8 12.00 -16.35 3.91
C HIS A 8 13.23 -17.26 3.93
N PHE A 9 14.37 -16.70 4.30
CA PHE A 9 15.60 -17.43 4.54
C PHE A 9 16.43 -16.72 5.62
N LEU A 10 17.18 -17.50 6.38
CA LEU A 10 18.14 -16.99 7.35
C LEU A 10 19.46 -16.62 6.64
N ASN A 11 19.95 -15.39 6.83
CA ASN A 11 21.15 -14.95 6.13
C ASN A 11 22.43 -15.25 6.93
N THR A 12 22.90 -16.49 6.83
CA THR A 12 24.11 -16.98 7.52
C THR A 12 25.43 -16.46 6.95
N ASN A 13 25.39 -15.75 5.81
CA ASN A 13 26.58 -15.11 5.22
C ASN A 13 26.97 -13.81 5.92
N LEU A 14 26.07 -13.20 6.69
CA LEU A 14 26.37 -12.02 7.50
C LEU A 14 27.01 -12.43 8.82
N LYS A 15 27.80 -11.52 9.39
CA LYS A 15 28.39 -11.72 10.72
C LYS A 15 27.26 -11.94 11.75
N PRO A 16 27.24 -13.07 12.48
CA PRO A 16 26.21 -13.33 13.48
C PRO A 16 26.37 -12.43 14.70
N TYR A 17 25.26 -12.27 15.43
CA TYR A 17 25.27 -11.81 16.81
C TYR A 17 25.42 -13.01 17.74
N LEU A 18 26.21 -12.85 18.80
CA LEU A 18 26.36 -13.88 19.83
C LEU A 18 25.48 -13.51 21.01
N ILE A 19 24.41 -14.26 21.21
CA ILE A 19 23.50 -14.14 22.36
C ILE A 19 23.61 -15.47 23.12
N ASN A 20 24.02 -15.43 24.39
CA ASN A 20 24.23 -16.63 25.20
C ASN A 20 25.15 -17.70 24.55
N LYS A 21 26.19 -17.26 23.81
CA LYS A 21 27.14 -18.09 23.03
C LYS A 21 26.54 -18.78 21.79
N GLU A 22 25.29 -18.48 21.44
CA GLU A 22 24.63 -18.99 20.24
C GLU A 22 24.59 -17.93 19.14
N LYS A 23 24.76 -18.36 17.88
CA LYS A 23 24.79 -17.47 16.71
C LYS A 23 23.38 -17.13 16.26
N HIS A 24 23.10 -15.83 16.14
CA HIS A 24 21.83 -15.32 15.66
C HIS A 24 22.01 -14.44 14.42
N TYR A 25 21.08 -14.53 13.47
CA TYR A 25 21.14 -13.87 12.17
C TYR A 25 19.80 -13.19 11.84
N SER A 26 19.82 -12.20 10.95
CA SER A 26 18.57 -11.59 10.46
C SER A 26 17.90 -12.46 9.41
N ILE A 27 16.57 -12.46 9.41
CA ILE A 27 15.75 -13.09 8.38
C ILE A 27 15.57 -12.13 7.20
N TYR A 28 15.65 -12.70 6.00
CA TYR A 28 15.44 -12.01 4.74
C TYR A 28 14.41 -12.75 3.90
N ILE A 29 13.80 -12.04 2.96
CA ILE A 29 12.93 -12.58 1.94
C ILE A 29 13.70 -12.62 0.63
N SER A 30 13.82 -13.81 0.05
CA SER A 30 14.32 -14.00 -1.32
C SER A 30 13.16 -13.80 -2.29
N LEU A 31 13.17 -12.68 -3.00
CA LEU A 31 12.17 -12.31 -3.99
C LEU A 31 12.72 -12.59 -5.39
N VAL A 32 11.98 -13.35 -6.19
CA VAL A 32 12.31 -13.64 -7.59
C VAL A 32 11.12 -13.22 -8.46
N ALA A 33 11.39 -12.36 -9.42
CA ALA A 33 10.40 -11.90 -10.40
C ALA A 33 11.11 -11.48 -11.69
N TYR A 34 10.47 -11.67 -12.84
CA TYR A 34 11.00 -11.23 -14.13
C TYR A 34 12.45 -11.67 -14.41
N ARG A 35 12.82 -12.90 -14.01
CA ARG A 35 14.18 -13.47 -14.09
C ARG A 35 15.26 -12.70 -13.31
N LYS A 36 14.85 -11.79 -12.44
CA LYS A 36 15.72 -11.07 -11.49
C LYS A 36 15.44 -11.60 -10.09
N ASN A 37 16.45 -11.53 -9.23
CA ASN A 37 16.31 -11.86 -7.82
C ASN A 37 16.74 -10.66 -6.95
N THR A 38 16.20 -10.60 -5.74
CA THR A 38 16.63 -9.66 -4.71
C THR A 38 16.39 -10.24 -3.34
N LYS A 39 17.05 -9.64 -2.34
CA LYS A 39 16.93 -9.99 -0.94
C LYS A 39 16.45 -8.76 -0.19
N VAL A 40 15.32 -8.87 0.48
CA VAL A 40 14.72 -7.80 1.27
C VAL A 40 14.77 -8.22 2.73
N LYS A 41 15.22 -7.36 3.66
CA LYS A 41 15.17 -7.71 5.09
C LYS A 41 13.70 -7.86 5.49
N SER A 42 13.37 -8.90 6.25
CA SER A 42 12.03 -9.04 6.82
C SER A 42 11.73 -7.86 7.76
N ILE A 43 10.49 -7.38 7.68
CA ILE A 43 9.87 -6.41 8.57
C ILE A 43 9.17 -7.15 9.71
N THR A 44 8.52 -8.29 9.43
CA THR A 44 7.83 -9.10 10.44
C THR A 44 8.80 -9.74 11.43
N PHE A 45 9.96 -10.19 10.93
CA PHE A 45 11.01 -10.83 11.71
C PHE A 45 12.23 -9.91 11.79
N ASP A 46 12.08 -8.80 12.51
CA ASP A 46 13.07 -7.73 12.56
C ASP A 46 14.25 -7.98 13.52
N GLU A 47 14.09 -8.96 14.42
CA GLU A 47 15.08 -9.46 15.38
C GLU A 47 16.17 -10.37 14.76
N TYR A 48 16.98 -10.98 15.62
CA TYR A 48 17.98 -11.98 15.26
C TYR A 48 17.55 -13.35 15.76
N TYR A 49 17.64 -14.35 14.88
CA TYR A 49 17.16 -15.71 15.12
C TYR A 49 18.31 -16.70 15.00
N SER A 50 18.32 -17.72 15.84
CA SER A 50 19.19 -18.87 15.62
C SER A 50 18.67 -19.73 14.47
N GLU A 51 19.50 -20.68 14.01
CA GLU A 51 19.09 -21.64 12.98
C GLU A 51 17.92 -22.51 13.45
N ASP A 52 17.93 -22.94 14.71
CA ASP A 52 16.87 -23.75 15.31
C ASP A 52 15.55 -22.97 15.38
N THR A 53 15.56 -21.74 15.94
CA THR A 53 14.35 -20.90 16.01
C THR A 53 13.81 -20.57 14.61
N PHE A 54 14.68 -20.30 13.64
CA PHE A 54 14.24 -20.06 12.26
C PHE A 54 13.56 -21.30 11.65
N ASN A 55 14.11 -22.49 11.90
CA ASN A 55 13.55 -23.75 11.40
C ASN A 55 12.21 -24.07 12.06
N ASP A 56 12.07 -23.76 13.36
CA ASP A 56 10.82 -23.92 14.09
C ASP A 56 9.73 -23.02 13.50
N ILE A 57 10.03 -21.75 13.22
CA ILE A 57 9.08 -20.79 12.61
C ILE A 57 8.71 -21.21 11.18
N ILE A 58 9.70 -21.46 10.31
CA ILE A 58 9.44 -21.66 8.87
C ILE A 58 8.78 -23.00 8.55
N ASN A 59 8.90 -23.98 9.44
CA ASN A 59 8.24 -25.29 9.35
C ASN A 59 7.15 -25.46 10.42
N SER A 60 6.72 -24.35 11.04
CA SER A 60 5.71 -24.37 12.09
C SER A 60 4.40 -24.94 11.57
N VAL A 61 3.71 -25.70 12.41
CA VAL A 61 2.31 -26.10 12.20
C VAL A 61 1.35 -25.14 12.92
N ASP A 62 1.89 -24.18 13.68
CA ASP A 62 1.12 -23.18 14.38
C ASP A 62 0.54 -22.15 13.38
N GLU A 63 -0.75 -21.90 13.50
CA GLU A 63 -1.49 -21.04 12.57
C GLU A 63 -0.99 -19.58 12.63
N TYR A 64 -0.52 -19.11 13.79
CA TYR A 64 0.00 -17.76 13.94
C TYR A 64 1.29 -17.58 13.13
N ASP A 65 2.25 -18.51 13.25
CA ASP A 65 3.51 -18.45 12.50
C ASP A 65 3.28 -18.53 10.99
N ILE A 66 2.40 -19.44 10.55
CA ILE A 66 2.01 -19.58 9.15
C ILE A 66 1.42 -18.26 8.63
N ASN A 67 0.49 -17.66 9.38
CA ASN A 67 -0.14 -16.40 9.00
C ASN A 67 0.87 -15.24 8.92
N LEU A 68 1.85 -15.16 9.84
CA LEU A 68 2.91 -14.15 9.78
C LEU A 68 3.74 -14.26 8.50
N ILE A 69 4.15 -15.48 8.15
CA ILE A 69 4.94 -15.78 6.94
C ILE A 69 4.12 -15.44 5.68
N GLU A 70 2.89 -15.95 5.61
CA GLU A 70 2.01 -15.75 4.45
C GLU A 70 1.65 -14.28 4.26
N ASN A 71 1.37 -13.55 5.34
CA ASN A 71 1.09 -12.13 5.29
C ASN A 71 2.30 -11.38 4.71
N GLU A 72 3.50 -11.59 5.23
CA GLU A 72 4.67 -10.87 4.72
C GLU A 72 4.99 -11.20 3.25
N ILE A 73 4.86 -12.47 2.86
CA ILE A 73 5.00 -12.93 1.46
C ILE A 73 3.94 -12.26 0.57
N SER A 74 2.69 -12.15 1.02
CA SER A 74 1.63 -11.50 0.26
C SER A 74 1.90 -10.00 0.06
N ILE A 75 2.37 -9.31 1.11
CA ILE A 75 2.68 -7.88 1.07
C ILE A 75 3.78 -7.59 0.05
N ILE A 76 4.93 -8.29 0.15
CA ILE A 76 6.05 -8.04 -0.77
C ILE A 76 5.69 -8.40 -2.21
N THR A 77 4.86 -9.43 -2.40
CA THR A 77 4.36 -9.83 -3.73
C THR A 77 3.48 -8.74 -4.31
N LEU A 78 2.48 -8.27 -3.57
CA LEU A 78 1.58 -7.20 -4.02
C LEU A 78 2.34 -5.90 -4.30
N ILE A 79 3.25 -5.48 -3.41
CA ILE A 79 4.10 -4.30 -3.64
C ILE A 79 4.92 -4.46 -4.92
N THR A 80 5.45 -5.65 -5.19
CA THR A 80 6.19 -5.94 -6.42
C THR A 80 5.31 -5.80 -7.66
N GLU A 81 4.09 -6.33 -7.63
CA GLU A 81 3.11 -6.22 -8.71
C GLU A 81 2.73 -4.77 -9.00
N LEU A 82 2.44 -4.01 -7.95
CA LEU A 82 2.11 -2.58 -8.05
C LEU A 82 3.29 -1.77 -8.58
N THR A 83 4.50 -2.05 -8.09
CA THR A 83 5.72 -1.40 -8.56
C THR A 83 5.92 -1.65 -10.05
N VAL A 84 5.83 -2.89 -10.52
CA VAL A 84 6.00 -3.19 -11.95
C VAL A 84 4.86 -2.61 -12.78
N SER A 85 3.64 -2.59 -12.25
CA SER A 85 2.48 -1.98 -12.91
C SER A 85 2.67 -0.48 -13.13
N VAL A 86 3.23 0.23 -12.16
CA VAL A 86 3.43 1.69 -12.20
C VAL A 86 4.72 2.07 -12.91
N LEU A 87 5.85 1.47 -12.54
CA LEU A 87 7.18 1.80 -13.09
C LEU A 87 7.45 1.16 -14.45
N LYS A 88 6.65 0.17 -14.85
CA LYS A 88 6.85 -0.66 -16.06
C LYS A 88 8.17 -1.45 -16.08
N GLU A 89 8.84 -1.55 -14.93
CA GLU A 89 10.04 -2.36 -14.76
C GLU A 89 10.14 -2.95 -13.36
N PHE A 90 10.92 -4.02 -13.23
CA PHE A 90 11.30 -4.57 -11.92
C PHE A 90 12.60 -3.92 -11.44
N ASP A 91 12.49 -3.09 -10.42
CA ASP A 91 13.59 -2.39 -9.75
C ASP A 91 13.69 -2.84 -8.28
N THR A 92 14.79 -3.50 -7.97
CA THR A 92 15.02 -4.12 -6.66
C THR A 92 15.21 -3.10 -5.56
N ALA A 93 15.81 -1.95 -5.85
CA ALA A 93 16.07 -0.91 -4.87
C ALA A 93 14.80 -0.13 -4.55
N PHE A 94 13.98 0.15 -5.56
CA PHE A 94 12.66 0.73 -5.36
C PHE A 94 11.80 -0.18 -4.48
N ILE A 95 11.69 -1.47 -4.84
CA ILE A 95 10.88 -2.44 -4.09
C ILE A 95 11.37 -2.54 -2.64
N THR A 96 12.67 -2.66 -2.42
CA THR A 96 13.26 -2.76 -1.07
C THR A 96 12.99 -1.51 -0.24
N ALA A 97 13.19 -0.33 -0.83
CA ALA A 97 12.98 0.94 -0.15
C ALA A 97 11.49 1.18 0.15
N TYR A 98 10.61 0.85 -0.80
CA TYR A 98 9.17 1.01 -0.66
C TYR A 98 8.58 0.02 0.36
N PHE A 99 9.02 -1.24 0.35
CA PHE A 99 8.63 -2.24 1.35
C PHE A 99 8.93 -1.74 2.76
N LYS A 100 10.16 -1.26 3.00
CA LYS A 100 10.53 -0.64 4.29
C LYS A 100 9.70 0.61 4.61
N PHE A 101 9.45 1.47 3.62
CA PHE A 101 8.64 2.67 3.81
C PHE A 101 7.19 2.34 4.20
N SER A 102 6.63 1.25 3.66
CA SER A 102 5.23 0.89 3.85
C SER A 102 4.87 0.56 5.31
N SER A 103 5.84 0.14 6.13
CA SER A 103 5.62 -0.11 7.57
C SER A 103 5.68 1.15 8.43
N ILE A 104 6.08 2.29 7.85
CA ILE A 104 6.26 3.56 8.58
C ILE A 104 5.07 4.51 8.33
N ILE A 105 4.39 4.37 7.19
CA ILE A 105 3.33 5.29 6.77
C ILE A 105 1.96 4.62 6.81
N ASN A 106 1.00 5.34 7.38
CA ASN A 106 -0.40 4.93 7.42
C ASN A 106 -1.13 5.22 6.11
N VAL A 107 -2.13 4.39 5.79
CA VAL A 107 -3.05 4.57 4.66
C VAL A 107 -3.76 5.92 4.74
N ASP A 108 -4.21 6.29 5.95
CA ASP A 108 -4.93 7.55 6.23
C ASP A 108 -4.15 8.83 6.07
N SER A 109 -2.83 8.71 6.01
CA SER A 109 -1.98 9.86 5.81
C SER A 109 -2.21 10.52 4.42
N TYR A 110 -3.12 9.96 3.63
CA TYR A 110 -3.83 10.63 2.55
C TYR A 110 -4.49 11.97 2.95
N LEU A 111 -5.01 12.13 4.18
CA LEU A 111 -5.89 13.25 4.55
C LEU A 111 -5.22 14.57 4.94
N GLU A 112 -4.07 14.51 5.60
CA GLU A 112 -3.45 15.73 6.12
C GLU A 112 -2.91 16.64 5.00
N TYR A 113 -2.60 16.06 3.84
CA TYR A 113 -2.10 16.82 2.69
C TYR A 113 -3.22 17.47 1.85
N ASP A 114 -4.46 16.98 1.97
CA ASP A 114 -5.61 17.58 1.30
C ASP A 114 -5.96 18.94 1.89
N LYS A 115 -5.79 19.11 3.21
CA LYS A 115 -5.90 20.41 3.88
C LYS A 115 -4.82 21.39 3.39
N TYR A 116 -3.58 20.93 3.27
CA TYR A 116 -2.45 21.73 2.80
C TYR A 116 -2.58 22.22 1.34
N LEU A 117 -3.16 21.41 0.44
CA LEU A 117 -3.31 21.80 -0.96
C LEU A 117 -4.56 22.67 -1.24
N GLN A 118 -5.64 22.50 -0.47
CA GLN A 118 -6.79 23.41 -0.53
C GLN A 118 -6.39 24.84 -0.13
N GLU A 119 -5.48 24.98 0.82
CA GLU A 119 -4.90 26.27 1.24
C GLU A 119 -4.01 26.92 0.17
N LYS A 120 -3.56 26.19 -0.86
CA LYS A 120 -2.58 26.68 -1.85
C LYS A 120 -3.05 26.76 -3.31
N GLY A 121 -4.33 26.55 -3.61
CA GLY A 121 -4.93 26.94 -4.90
C GLY A 121 -4.34 26.27 -6.15
N GLY A 122 -3.97 24.99 -6.09
CA GLY A 122 -3.30 24.31 -7.21
C GLY A 122 -4.22 24.01 -8.40
N ASN A 123 -3.88 24.56 -9.57
CA ASN A 123 -4.58 24.35 -10.86
C ASN A 123 -4.35 22.91 -11.42
N ILE A 124 -5.34 22.33 -12.11
CA ILE A 124 -5.38 20.94 -12.62
C ILE A 124 -5.59 20.98 -14.12
N ASN A 125 -4.54 20.82 -14.94
CA ASN A 125 -4.69 20.88 -16.40
C ASN A 125 -3.96 19.77 -17.18
N ASP A 126 -3.51 18.68 -16.54
CA ASP A 126 -2.84 17.62 -17.31
C ASP A 126 -3.07 16.22 -16.71
N VAL A 127 -4.25 15.64 -16.96
CA VAL A 127 -4.64 14.36 -16.34
C VAL A 127 -5.52 13.42 -17.20
N SER A 128 -5.59 13.64 -18.52
CA SER A 128 -6.49 12.87 -19.41
C SER A 128 -6.28 11.35 -19.34
N GLY A 129 -5.05 10.85 -19.25
CA GLY A 129 -4.75 9.40 -19.28
C GLY A 129 -5.10 8.59 -18.02
N ILE A 130 -5.51 9.23 -16.93
CA ILE A 130 -6.00 8.58 -15.70
C ILE A 130 -7.53 8.67 -15.62
N ILE A 131 -8.13 9.75 -16.14
CA ILE A 131 -9.58 9.90 -16.30
C ILE A 131 -10.14 8.77 -17.17
N ASP A 132 -9.55 8.50 -18.34
CA ASP A 132 -9.99 7.41 -19.24
C ASP A 132 -9.95 6.01 -18.60
N ARG A 133 -9.15 5.82 -17.53
CA ARG A 133 -9.10 4.56 -16.77
C ARG A 133 -10.11 4.50 -15.63
N LEU A 134 -10.50 5.65 -15.07
CA LEU A 134 -11.51 5.78 -14.02
C LEU A 134 -12.94 5.83 -14.59
N GLU A 135 -13.13 6.12 -15.88
CA GLU A 135 -14.44 5.99 -16.54
C GLU A 135 -14.98 4.55 -16.54
N LYS A 136 -14.10 3.54 -16.51
CA LYS A 136 -14.51 2.12 -16.35
C LYS A 136 -15.07 1.79 -14.97
N PHE A 137 -15.07 2.78 -14.09
CA PHE A 137 -15.13 2.67 -12.66
C PHE A 137 -16.03 3.75 -12.06
N GLU A 138 -16.96 4.29 -12.86
CA GLU A 138 -18.04 5.18 -12.41
C GLU A 138 -18.77 4.63 -11.18
N ASP A 139 -18.87 3.29 -11.09
CA ASP A 139 -19.41 2.58 -9.94
C ASP A 139 -18.70 2.87 -8.61
N PHE A 140 -17.44 3.30 -8.62
CA PHE A 140 -16.66 3.61 -7.40
C PHE A 140 -17.03 4.95 -6.78
N PHE A 141 -17.57 5.85 -7.61
CA PHE A 141 -18.07 7.15 -7.20
C PHE A 141 -19.59 7.14 -7.01
N LYS A 142 -20.24 5.98 -7.22
CA LYS A 142 -21.65 5.84 -6.87
C LYS A 142 -21.83 6.08 -5.38
N ILE A 143 -22.88 6.82 -5.09
CA ILE A 143 -23.37 7.07 -3.75
C ILE A 143 -23.90 5.74 -3.23
N VAL A 144 -23.27 5.21 -2.19
CA VAL A 144 -23.68 3.95 -1.55
C VAL A 144 -24.56 4.18 -0.33
N GLU A 145 -24.54 5.40 0.21
CA GLU A 145 -25.30 5.81 1.38
C GLU A 145 -25.45 7.34 1.37
N SER A 146 -26.61 7.85 1.76
CA SER A 146 -26.82 9.28 2.02
C SER A 146 -27.15 9.43 3.50
N VAL A 147 -26.33 10.16 4.23
CA VAL A 147 -26.50 10.39 5.68
C VAL A 147 -26.92 11.82 5.95
N GLU A 148 -27.87 11.99 6.86
CA GLU A 148 -28.24 13.31 7.36
C GLU A 148 -27.26 13.71 8.47
N VAL A 149 -26.43 14.71 8.20
CA VAL A 149 -25.51 15.31 9.16
C VAL A 149 -26.21 16.49 9.81
N VAL A 150 -26.36 16.43 11.13
CA VAL A 150 -26.97 17.49 11.93
C VAL A 150 -25.86 18.33 12.54
N HIS A 151 -25.78 19.59 12.13
CA HIS A 151 -24.89 20.58 12.71
C HIS A 151 -25.64 21.39 13.76
N ASP A 152 -25.23 21.27 15.03
CA ASP A 152 -25.76 22.06 16.13
C ASP A 152 -24.79 23.20 16.46
N TRP A 153 -25.16 24.40 16.05
CA TRP A 153 -24.40 25.63 16.30
C TRP A 153 -25.11 26.50 17.31
N SER A 154 -25.02 26.15 18.60
CA SER A 154 -25.44 26.92 19.79
C SER A 154 -26.89 27.46 19.85
N TYR A 155 -27.62 27.56 18.73
CA TYR A 155 -28.93 28.19 18.50
C TYR A 155 -29.53 27.88 17.11
N ARG A 156 -28.85 27.10 16.24
CA ARG A 156 -29.34 26.69 14.92
C ARG A 156 -29.03 25.21 14.68
N ILE A 157 -30.05 24.46 14.26
CA ILE A 157 -29.91 23.11 13.73
C ILE A 157 -29.90 23.24 12.21
N GLU A 158 -28.74 22.96 11.61
CA GLU A 158 -28.62 22.79 10.16
C GLU A 158 -28.55 21.30 9.83
N LYS A 159 -29.31 20.88 8.81
CA LYS A 159 -29.35 19.50 8.33
C LYS A 159 -28.74 19.48 6.94
N GLU A 160 -27.65 18.76 6.76
CA GLU A 160 -26.99 18.55 5.48
C GLU A 160 -27.13 17.08 5.08
N ILE A 161 -27.64 16.81 3.88
CA ILE A 161 -27.57 15.46 3.32
C ILE A 161 -26.17 15.31 2.72
N LYS A 162 -25.41 14.38 3.28
CA LYS A 162 -24.08 14.04 2.78
C LYS A 162 -24.11 12.69 2.10
N ASP A 163 -23.83 12.71 0.81
CA ASP A 163 -23.63 11.50 0.02
C ASP A 163 -22.26 10.90 0.30
N ILE A 164 -22.26 9.60 0.59
CA ILE A 164 -21.08 8.80 0.89
C ILE A 164 -20.78 7.96 -0.35
N THR A 165 -19.60 8.18 -0.95
CA THR A 165 -19.11 7.32 -2.02
C THR A 165 -18.64 5.98 -1.47
N PHE A 166 -18.54 4.95 -2.31
CA PHE A 166 -18.01 3.65 -1.86
C PHE A 166 -16.60 3.77 -1.26
N VAL A 167 -15.76 4.65 -1.79
CA VAL A 167 -14.42 4.94 -1.26
C VAL A 167 -14.50 5.58 0.13
N ASP A 168 -15.42 6.53 0.34
CA ASP A 168 -15.63 7.15 1.65
C ASP A 168 -16.13 6.14 2.69
N TRP A 169 -16.90 5.15 2.26
CA TRP A 169 -17.38 4.07 3.12
C TRP A 169 -16.27 3.07 3.49
N LEU A 170 -15.35 2.74 2.58
CA LEU A 170 -14.20 1.85 2.85
C LEU A 170 -13.17 2.48 3.78
N LYS A 171 -12.94 3.79 3.64
CA LYS A 171 -11.91 4.53 4.36
C LYS A 171 -11.87 4.29 5.88
N PRO A 172 -12.97 4.45 6.65
CA PRO A 172 -12.93 4.21 8.10
C PRO A 172 -12.59 2.75 8.47
N LYS A 173 -12.71 1.78 7.55
CA LYS A 173 -12.38 0.37 7.82
C LYS A 173 -10.88 0.10 7.84
N PHE A 174 -10.08 0.93 7.17
CA PHE A 174 -8.62 0.79 7.07
C PHE A 174 -7.88 1.99 7.69
N SER A 175 -8.62 2.79 8.47
CA SER A 175 -8.10 3.96 9.13
C SER A 175 -7.07 3.59 10.20
N GLY A 176 -5.98 4.35 10.30
CA GLY A 176 -4.88 4.16 11.25
C GLY A 176 -3.89 3.04 10.89
N MET A 177 -4.19 2.24 9.86
CA MET A 177 -3.37 1.09 9.45
C MET A 177 -2.15 1.52 8.63
N SER A 178 -0.99 0.86 8.82
CA SER A 178 0.17 1.05 7.94
C SER A 178 -0.12 0.53 6.53
N ILE A 179 0.57 1.05 5.51
CA ILE A 179 0.44 0.52 4.14
C ILE A 179 0.88 -0.95 4.10
N PHE A 180 1.88 -1.32 4.90
CA PHE A 180 2.33 -2.70 5.06
C PHE A 180 1.20 -3.60 5.55
N ASP A 181 0.55 -3.25 6.66
CA ASP A 181 -0.55 -4.03 7.22
C ASP A 181 -1.75 -4.07 6.27
N PHE A 182 -2.03 -2.97 5.58
CA PHE A 182 -3.12 -2.90 4.61
C PHE A 182 -2.95 -3.91 3.46
N PHE A 183 -1.72 -4.09 2.98
CA PHE A 183 -1.42 -5.03 1.90
C PHE A 183 -1.31 -6.50 2.35
N ASN A 184 -1.51 -6.81 3.62
CA ASN A 184 -1.46 -8.19 4.11
C ASN A 184 -2.68 -9.01 3.64
N LYS A 185 -2.52 -10.34 3.58
CA LYS A 185 -3.54 -11.27 3.08
C LYS A 185 -4.88 -11.13 3.81
N GLU A 186 -4.83 -10.95 5.13
CA GLU A 186 -6.02 -10.79 5.96
C GLU A 186 -6.83 -9.54 5.57
N ASN A 187 -6.18 -8.39 5.47
CA ASN A 187 -6.84 -7.12 5.15
C ASN A 187 -7.25 -7.02 3.69
N GLN A 188 -6.52 -7.67 2.78
CA GLN A 188 -6.95 -7.83 1.39
C GLN A 188 -8.19 -8.73 1.26
N THR A 189 -8.33 -9.73 2.13
CA THR A 189 -9.55 -10.55 2.23
C THR A 189 -10.72 -9.74 2.81
N LYS A 190 -10.48 -8.90 3.82
CA LYS A 190 -11.50 -7.98 4.33
C LYS A 190 -11.96 -7.00 3.24
N LEU A 191 -11.02 -6.42 2.48
CA LEU A 191 -11.32 -5.56 1.34
C LEU A 191 -12.20 -6.29 0.33
N MET A 192 -11.82 -7.51 -0.07
CA MET A 192 -12.60 -8.37 -0.98
C MET A 192 -14.03 -8.65 -0.50
N ASN A 193 -14.21 -8.87 0.80
CA ASN A 193 -15.52 -9.12 1.37
C ASN A 193 -16.38 -7.85 1.34
N TYR A 194 -15.82 -6.72 1.78
CA TYR A 194 -16.50 -5.41 1.74
C TYR A 194 -16.90 -4.99 0.33
N THR A 195 -16.10 -5.32 -0.66
CA THR A 195 -16.40 -5.02 -2.06
C THR A 195 -17.43 -5.97 -2.65
N SER A 196 -17.38 -7.25 -2.30
CA SER A 196 -18.38 -8.24 -2.72
C SER A 196 -19.79 -7.93 -2.20
N GLU A 197 -19.89 -7.25 -1.06
CA GLU A 197 -21.18 -6.80 -0.50
C GLU A 197 -21.83 -5.67 -1.31
N LYS A 198 -21.05 -4.94 -2.12
CA LYS A 198 -21.49 -3.69 -2.78
C LYS A 198 -21.33 -3.68 -4.29
N ILE A 199 -20.49 -4.54 -4.86
CA ILE A 199 -20.16 -4.59 -6.29
C ILE A 199 -20.34 -6.03 -6.80
N GLU A 200 -21.11 -6.20 -7.88
CA GLU A 200 -21.33 -7.52 -8.49
C GLU A 200 -20.07 -8.07 -9.19
N SER A 201 -19.87 -9.39 -9.10
CA SER A 201 -18.80 -10.12 -9.81
C SER A 201 -19.04 -10.04 -11.33
N PRO A 202 -18.01 -9.85 -12.22
CA PRO A 202 -16.57 -10.11 -12.04
C PRO A 202 -15.67 -8.89 -11.76
N LEU A 203 -16.24 -7.70 -11.53
CA LEU A 203 -15.47 -6.44 -11.42
C LEU A 203 -14.61 -6.33 -10.15
N ASN A 204 -14.76 -7.26 -9.20
CA ASN A 204 -14.17 -7.16 -7.87
C ASN A 204 -12.64 -7.26 -7.85
N ASN A 205 -12.05 -8.22 -8.57
CA ASN A 205 -10.59 -8.39 -8.58
C ASN A 205 -9.89 -7.19 -9.23
N ASP A 206 -10.45 -6.68 -10.34
CA ASP A 206 -9.94 -5.50 -11.03
C ASP A 206 -10.07 -4.26 -10.16
N PHE A 207 -11.18 -4.11 -9.44
CA PHE A 207 -11.36 -3.04 -8.45
C PHE A 207 -10.28 -3.09 -7.38
N ILE A 208 -10.09 -4.24 -6.72
CA ILE A 208 -9.11 -4.36 -5.62
C ILE A 208 -7.71 -4.00 -6.10
N PHE A 209 -7.32 -4.50 -7.27
CA PHE A 209 -6.02 -4.18 -7.83
C PHE A 209 -5.86 -2.68 -8.08
N GLU A 210 -6.86 -2.02 -8.68
CA GLU A 210 -6.81 -0.58 -8.94
C GLU A 210 -6.93 0.26 -7.65
N TYR A 211 -7.66 -0.20 -6.63
CA TYR A 211 -7.71 0.43 -5.30
C TYR A 211 -6.34 0.35 -4.60
N ASN A 212 -5.70 -0.82 -4.59
CA ASN A 212 -4.35 -1.00 -4.06
C ASN A 212 -3.33 -0.13 -4.80
N LYS A 213 -3.45 -0.05 -6.12
CA LYS A 213 -2.62 0.80 -6.97
C LYS A 213 -2.85 2.29 -6.71
N ALA A 214 -4.09 2.71 -6.45
CA ALA A 214 -4.39 4.07 -6.04
C ALA A 214 -3.69 4.39 -4.70
N ILE A 215 -3.77 3.50 -3.71
CA ILE A 215 -3.06 3.66 -2.43
C ILE A 215 -1.55 3.76 -2.66
N PHE A 216 -0.98 2.89 -3.49
CA PHE A 216 0.44 2.91 -3.85
C PHE A 216 0.85 4.21 -4.53
N ILE A 217 0.17 4.64 -5.60
CA ILE A 217 0.47 5.90 -6.31
C ILE A 217 0.33 7.09 -5.35
N ASN A 218 -0.70 7.07 -4.50
CA ASN A 218 -0.93 8.14 -3.55
C ASN A 218 0.14 8.18 -2.44
N SER A 219 0.83 7.08 -2.15
CA SER A 219 1.93 7.10 -1.18
C SER A 219 3.24 7.64 -1.79
N LEU A 220 3.38 7.66 -3.12
CA LEU A 220 4.65 7.94 -3.82
C LEU A 220 5.25 9.32 -3.50
N ASN A 221 4.45 10.35 -3.26
CA ASN A 221 4.97 11.66 -2.83
C ASN A 221 5.65 11.56 -1.45
N ARG A 222 5.00 10.91 -0.48
CA ARG A 222 5.59 10.67 0.85
C ARG A 222 6.81 9.76 0.74
N PHE A 223 6.76 8.77 -0.14
CA PHE A 223 7.89 7.89 -0.43
C PHE A 223 9.08 8.68 -1.00
N SER A 224 8.85 9.59 -1.96
CA SER A 224 9.87 10.49 -2.52
C SER A 224 10.53 11.34 -1.44
N ASN A 225 9.73 11.94 -0.54
CA ASN A 225 10.23 12.69 0.61
C ASN A 225 10.96 11.84 1.64
N TYR A 226 10.61 10.55 1.75
CA TYR A 226 11.30 9.61 2.62
C TYR A 226 12.67 9.24 2.02
N ILE A 227 12.72 8.86 0.73
CA ILE A 227 13.96 8.40 0.10
C ILE A 227 14.98 9.52 -0.11
N SER A 228 14.55 10.78 -0.25
CA SER A 228 15.46 11.95 -0.31
C SER A 228 16.31 12.12 0.94
N LYS A 229 15.89 11.52 2.06
CA LYS A 229 16.60 11.52 3.34
C LYS A 229 17.45 10.25 3.53
N THR A 230 17.58 9.41 2.51
CA THR A 230 18.27 8.12 2.57
C THR A 230 19.37 8.05 1.52
N LYS A 231 20.16 6.97 1.54
CA LYS A 231 21.17 6.67 0.51
C LYS A 231 20.58 6.32 -0.86
N ASN A 232 19.25 6.29 -0.99
CA ASN A 232 18.55 5.93 -2.23
C ASN A 232 18.06 7.14 -3.02
N GLU A 233 18.69 8.31 -2.86
CA GLU A 233 18.31 9.55 -3.55
C GLU A 233 18.31 9.40 -5.08
N TYR A 234 19.17 8.55 -5.65
CA TYR A 234 19.20 8.26 -7.09
C TYR A 234 17.85 7.73 -7.63
N LEU A 235 17.01 7.12 -6.78
CA LEU A 235 15.66 6.70 -7.18
C LEU A 235 14.77 7.90 -7.53
N ILE A 236 15.03 9.08 -6.94
CA ILE A 236 14.32 10.33 -7.27
C ILE A 236 14.64 10.74 -8.68
N GLU A 237 15.92 10.76 -9.04
CA GLU A 237 16.36 11.09 -10.41
C GLU A 237 15.79 10.09 -11.42
N LYS A 238 15.86 8.78 -11.09
CA LYS A 238 15.39 7.71 -11.96
C LYS A 238 13.87 7.74 -12.21
N TYR A 239 13.08 8.06 -11.19
CA TYR A 239 11.62 8.00 -11.22
C TYR A 239 10.93 9.36 -11.06
N ASN A 240 11.62 10.45 -11.36
CA ASN A 240 11.10 11.81 -11.19
C ASN A 240 9.76 11.99 -11.94
N THR A 241 9.66 11.50 -13.18
CA THR A 241 8.41 11.56 -13.96
C THR A 241 7.27 10.82 -13.26
N VAL A 242 7.51 9.61 -12.75
CA VAL A 242 6.50 8.85 -12.00
C VAL A 242 6.07 9.60 -10.74
N PHE A 243 7.00 10.21 -10.01
CA PHE A 243 6.68 11.01 -8.83
C PHE A 243 5.84 12.25 -9.19
N MET A 244 6.18 12.95 -10.28
CA MET A 244 5.42 14.11 -10.76
C MET A 244 4.04 13.71 -11.29
N ASP A 245 3.94 12.61 -12.03
CA ASP A 245 2.68 12.06 -12.54
C ASP A 245 1.77 11.63 -11.39
N SER A 246 2.34 11.00 -10.35
CA SER A 246 1.60 10.65 -9.13
C SER A 246 1.05 11.88 -8.41
N TYR A 247 1.78 12.98 -8.43
CA TYR A 247 1.35 14.26 -7.86
C TYR A 247 0.15 14.84 -8.63
N ASN A 248 0.13 14.70 -9.96
CA ASN A 248 -0.99 15.12 -10.80
C ASN A 248 -2.19 14.17 -10.68
N ALA A 249 -1.95 12.86 -10.63
CA ALA A 249 -2.95 11.80 -10.44
C ALA A 249 -3.76 11.96 -9.15
N LYS A 250 -3.11 12.34 -8.04
CA LYS A 250 -3.76 12.63 -6.76
C LYS A 250 -4.89 13.65 -6.87
N LYS A 251 -4.79 14.57 -7.81
CA LYS A 251 -5.80 15.61 -8.00
C LYS A 251 -7.09 15.07 -8.64
N LEU A 252 -7.09 13.86 -9.21
CA LEU A 252 -8.26 13.25 -9.86
C LEU A 252 -9.18 12.49 -8.94
N PHE A 253 -8.66 11.85 -7.89
CA PHE A 253 -9.49 11.26 -6.84
C PHE A 253 -10.26 12.33 -6.02
N ARG A 254 -10.14 13.61 -6.39
CA ARG A 254 -10.83 14.76 -5.82
C ARG A 254 -12.14 15.13 -6.52
N TRP A 255 -12.54 14.42 -7.59
CA TRP A 255 -13.75 14.78 -8.30
C TRP A 255 -14.98 14.46 -7.44
N LYS A 256 -15.51 15.49 -6.77
CA LYS A 256 -16.92 15.51 -6.37
C LYS A 256 -17.76 15.38 -7.65
N PRO A 257 -18.84 14.60 -7.67
CA PRO A 257 -19.85 14.79 -8.69
C PRO A 257 -20.29 16.25 -8.61
N ILE A 258 -20.09 16.98 -9.71
CA ILE A 258 -20.69 18.28 -9.91
C ILE A 258 -22.18 18.00 -10.12
N ASN A 259 -23.01 18.43 -9.17
CA ASN A 259 -24.46 18.53 -9.38
C ASN A 259 -24.76 19.55 -10.48
#